data_AF-A0A1Y3STC6-F1
#
_entry.id   AF-A0A1Y3STC6-F1
#
_cell.length_a   1.000
_cell.length_b   1.000
_cell.length_c   1.000
_cell.angle_alpha   90.00
_cell.angle_beta   90.00
_cell.angle_gamma   90.00
#
_symmetry.space_group_name_H-M   'P 1'
#
loop_
_entity.id
_entity.type
_entity.pdbx_description
1 polymer ?
#
loop_
_entity_poly.entity_id
_entity_poly.type
_entity_poly.pdbx_seq_one_letter_code
_entity_poly.pdbx_strand_id
1 'polypeptide(L)'
;MKGGKYGGYVVIAVVCGVLLSFSRINPYTGQISLQELVLQLSGSQGEFTMGLYYGAMVDFGFLMLPFFLYQFYGGIQLYRQFCVASVYVFSRTTNRIKWYFTELWGLCKGLFVLQVFLQGTTILVALLRWEVVWTGDGWLLLGVHVLLFTLWTLTMALGVNLLALIWGSSTGFLVVFAIQAGMLAALCTGSKLELADPALARLLFLDPISRLVLGWQNGETIGLEEVLPAKYSHVLALSDSLLLIALMMAAVVAVGLVVIEKKDILVSNLETGGA
;
A
#
# COMPACT_ATOMS: atom_id res chain seq x y z
N MET A 1 0.66 5.94 -31.91
CA MET A 1 1.35 4.97 -31.02
C MET A 1 0.61 4.86 -29.70
N LYS A 2 -0.12 3.76 -29.47
CA LYS A 2 -0.80 3.45 -28.19
C LYS A 2 0.25 2.99 -27.18
N GLY A 3 0.91 3.93 -26.49
CA GLY A 3 1.66 3.61 -25.28
C GLY A 3 0.72 2.95 -24.27
N GLY A 4 1.06 1.73 -23.86
CA GLY A 4 0.14 0.80 -23.20
C GLY A 4 -0.48 1.36 -21.93
N LYS A 5 -1.73 0.97 -21.66
CA LYS A 5 -2.56 1.35 -20.49
C LYS A 5 -1.85 1.21 -19.13
N TYR A 6 -0.73 0.50 -19.07
CA TYR A 6 0.05 0.21 -17.86
C TYR A 6 1.49 0.76 -17.89
N GLY A 7 1.91 1.46 -18.94
CA GLY A 7 3.29 1.93 -19.10
C GLY A 7 3.74 2.86 -17.97
N GLY A 8 2.85 3.74 -17.50
CA GLY A 8 3.14 4.63 -16.36
C GLY A 8 3.45 3.86 -15.07
N TYR A 9 2.71 2.79 -14.78
CA TYR A 9 2.97 1.95 -13.61
C TYR A 9 4.31 1.23 -13.71
N VAL A 10 4.68 0.76 -14.90
CA VAL A 10 5.99 0.11 -15.11
C VAL A 10 7.12 1.11 -14.87
N VAL A 11 7.02 2.33 -15.38
CA VAL A 11 8.03 3.37 -15.15
C VAL A 11 8.16 3.71 -13.67
N ILE A 12 7.04 3.93 -12.97
CA ILE A 12 7.04 4.17 -11.52
C ILE A 12 7.70 2.99 -10.79
N ALA A 13 7.29 1.76 -11.11
CA ALA A 13 7.80 0.55 -10.49
C ALA A 13 9.31 0.37 -10.68
N VAL A 14 9.83 0.60 -11.89
CA VAL A 14 11.26 0.47 -12.18
C VAL A 14 12.06 1.55 -11.47
N VAL A 15 11.66 2.82 -11.59
CA VAL A 15 12.38 3.94 -10.96
C VAL A 15 12.36 3.81 -9.44
N CYS A 16 11.19 3.59 -8.84
CA CYS A 16 11.08 3.38 -7.40
C CYS A 16 11.78 2.09 -6.95
N GLY A 17 11.77 1.02 -7.75
CA GLY A 17 12.44 -0.23 -7.38
C GLY A 17 13.96 -0.09 -7.33
N VAL A 18 14.55 0.64 -8.29
CA VAL A 18 15.97 1.01 -8.24
C VAL A 18 16.25 1.84 -6.99
N LEU A 19 15.46 2.89 -6.75
CA LEU A 19 15.63 3.77 -5.58
C LEU A 19 15.51 3.01 -4.25
N LEU A 20 14.51 2.15 -4.09
CA LEU A 20 14.31 1.33 -2.89
C LEU A 20 15.47 0.35 -2.68
N SER A 21 15.95 -0.29 -3.75
CA SER A 21 17.11 -1.17 -3.64
C SER A 21 18.34 -0.42 -3.12
N PHE A 22 18.68 0.74 -3.70
CA PHE A 22 19.84 1.53 -3.26
C PHE A 22 19.70 2.11 -1.85
N SER A 23 18.50 2.58 -1.49
CA SER A 23 18.26 3.24 -0.21
C SER A 23 18.08 2.28 0.97
N ARG A 24 17.47 1.11 0.74
CA ARG A 24 17.09 0.18 1.82
C ARG A 24 17.91 -1.09 1.85
N ILE A 25 18.28 -1.62 0.69
CA ILE A 25 18.97 -2.92 0.63
C ILE A 25 20.46 -2.73 0.81
N ASN A 26 20.92 -3.00 2.02
CA ASN A 26 22.32 -2.91 2.40
C ASN A 26 22.69 -3.94 3.49
N PRO A 27 23.26 -5.10 3.13
CA PRO A 27 23.78 -6.05 4.11
C PRO A 27 25.13 -5.60 4.70
N TYR A 28 25.38 -5.93 5.96
CA TYR A 28 26.66 -5.64 6.62
C TYR A 28 27.83 -6.48 6.09
N THR A 29 27.55 -7.69 5.60
CA THR A 29 28.56 -8.71 5.20
C THR A 29 28.68 -8.89 3.69
N GLY A 30 27.95 -8.10 2.88
CA GLY A 30 27.91 -8.22 1.42
C GLY A 30 27.04 -9.38 0.89
N GLN A 31 26.59 -10.27 1.77
CA GLN A 31 25.63 -11.34 1.50
C GLN A 31 24.30 -11.02 2.21
N ILE A 32 23.17 -11.25 1.55
CA ILE A 32 21.84 -10.99 2.13
C ILE A 32 20.90 -12.16 1.86
N SER A 33 20.17 -12.61 2.88
CA SER A 33 19.09 -13.57 2.66
C SER A 33 17.88 -12.90 2.02
N LEU A 34 17.10 -13.64 1.23
CA LEU A 34 15.84 -13.10 0.68
C LEU A 34 14.90 -12.63 1.80
N GLN A 35 14.91 -13.30 2.94
CA GLN A 35 14.15 -12.93 4.13
C GLN A 35 14.55 -11.54 4.65
N GLU A 36 15.84 -11.32 4.90
CA GLU A 36 16.34 -10.02 5.40
C GLU A 36 16.05 -8.90 4.39
N LEU A 37 16.23 -9.19 3.10
CA LEU A 37 15.88 -8.28 2.01
C LEU A 37 14.40 -7.86 2.09
N VAL A 38 13.47 -8.81 2.23
CA VAL A 38 12.03 -8.52 2.33
C VAL A 38 11.70 -7.77 3.62
N LEU A 39 12.37 -8.08 4.73
CA LEU A 39 12.20 -7.35 5.98
C LEU A 39 12.62 -5.88 5.83
N GLN A 40 13.74 -5.61 5.15
CA GLN A 40 14.18 -4.25 4.82
C GLN A 40 13.17 -3.52 3.93
N LEU A 41 12.58 -4.22 2.96
CA LEU A 41 11.47 -3.72 2.13
C LEU A 41 10.14 -3.58 2.87
N SER A 42 10.06 -4.07 4.11
CA SER A 42 8.89 -3.95 4.98
C SER A 42 9.16 -3.03 6.17
N GLY A 43 10.25 -2.25 6.14
CA GLY A 43 10.54 -1.22 7.14
C GLY A 43 11.70 -1.52 8.08
N SER A 44 12.19 -2.77 8.17
CA SER A 44 13.35 -3.10 9.00
C SER A 44 14.64 -2.42 8.50
N GLN A 45 15.64 -2.31 9.38
CA GLN A 45 16.98 -1.77 9.07
C GLN A 45 18.01 -2.88 9.22
N GLY A 46 18.09 -3.76 8.22
CA GLY A 46 18.89 -5.00 8.29
C GLY A 46 18.35 -5.95 9.33
N GLU A 47 19.26 -6.51 10.14
CA GLU A 47 18.94 -7.37 11.27
C GLU A 47 18.06 -6.67 12.32
N PHE A 48 18.11 -5.34 12.39
CA PHE A 48 17.40 -4.58 13.41
C PHE A 48 15.97 -4.22 13.01
N THR A 49 15.08 -4.32 13.99
CA THR A 49 13.68 -3.89 13.85
C THR A 49 13.57 -2.37 13.82
N MET A 50 12.65 -1.90 13.00
CA MET A 50 12.38 -0.48 12.83
C MET A 50 11.96 0.18 14.16
N GLY A 51 12.50 1.37 14.43
CA GLY A 51 12.11 2.18 15.59
C GLY A 51 10.87 3.05 15.35
N LEU A 52 10.33 3.61 16.43
CA LEU A 52 9.17 4.51 16.41
C LEU A 52 9.55 6.00 16.42
N TYR A 53 10.76 6.38 16.04
CA TYR A 53 11.21 7.78 16.03
C TYR A 53 11.02 8.43 14.66
N TYR A 54 11.08 9.76 14.60
CA TYR A 54 10.80 10.54 13.39
C TYR A 54 11.59 10.11 12.16
N GLY A 55 12.91 9.91 12.29
CA GLY A 55 13.76 9.47 11.17
C GLY A 55 13.28 8.15 10.57
N ALA A 56 12.98 7.16 11.41
CA ALA A 56 12.44 5.88 10.95
C ALA A 56 11.09 6.06 10.24
N MET A 57 10.13 6.81 10.83
CA MET A 57 8.82 7.02 10.20
C MET A 57 8.92 7.73 8.84
N VAL A 58 9.86 8.66 8.69
CA VAL A 58 10.17 9.30 7.40
C VAL A 58 10.74 8.27 6.40
N ASP A 59 11.68 7.43 6.83
CA ASP A 59 12.23 6.36 5.99
C ASP A 59 11.17 5.37 5.52
N PHE A 60 10.16 5.11 6.35
CA PHE A 60 9.01 4.29 5.97
C PHE A 60 8.03 5.02 5.06
N GLY A 61 7.85 6.33 5.23
CA GLY A 61 7.17 7.17 4.26
C GLY A 61 7.80 7.09 2.87
N PHE A 62 9.14 7.12 2.77
CA PHE A 62 9.87 6.90 1.51
C PHE A 62 9.66 5.50 0.93
N LEU A 63 9.60 4.47 1.79
CA LEU A 63 9.25 3.11 1.38
C LEU A 63 7.85 3.03 0.78
N MET A 64 6.91 3.84 1.30
CA MET A 64 5.54 3.90 0.81
C MET A 64 5.37 4.71 -0.50
N LEU A 65 6.40 5.44 -0.95
CA LEU A 65 6.36 6.31 -2.13
C LEU A 65 5.75 5.67 -3.40
N PRO A 66 6.18 4.48 -3.88
CA PRO A 66 5.57 3.87 -5.07
C PRO A 66 4.07 3.63 -4.92
N PHE A 67 3.61 3.33 -3.71
CA PHE A 67 2.20 3.12 -3.42
C PHE A 67 1.43 4.44 -3.36
N PHE A 68 2.03 5.52 -2.85
CA PHE A 68 1.44 6.87 -2.95
C PHE A 68 1.34 7.35 -4.39
N LEU A 69 2.35 7.10 -5.23
CA LEU A 69 2.31 7.43 -6.66
C LEU A 69 1.21 6.64 -7.38
N TYR A 70 1.04 5.37 -7.00
CA TYR A 70 -0.09 4.57 -7.48
C TYR A 70 -1.44 5.14 -7.02
N GLN A 71 -1.57 5.51 -5.74
CA GLN A 71 -2.78 6.15 -5.22
C GLN A 71 -3.07 7.48 -5.93
N PHE A 72 -2.05 8.25 -6.31
CA PHE A 72 -2.21 9.49 -7.06
C PHE A 72 -2.74 9.24 -8.48
N TYR A 73 -2.15 8.27 -9.19
CA TYR A 73 -2.52 7.99 -10.59
C TYR A 73 -3.79 7.13 -10.72
N GLY A 74 -3.86 6.02 -9.97
CA GLY A 74 -4.98 5.08 -9.96
C GLY A 74 -6.15 5.52 -9.09
N GLY A 75 -5.90 6.38 -8.09
CA GLY A 75 -6.94 6.88 -7.16
C GLY A 75 -7.99 7.79 -7.80
N ILE A 76 -7.81 8.20 -9.05
CA ILE A 76 -8.80 8.98 -9.80
C ILE A 76 -9.38 8.23 -11.00
N GLN A 77 -9.03 6.95 -11.19
CA GLN A 77 -9.44 6.20 -12.38
C GLN A 77 -10.97 6.03 -12.45
N LEU A 78 -11.59 5.57 -11.36
CA LEU A 78 -13.03 5.39 -11.27
C LEU A 78 -13.75 6.73 -11.35
N TYR A 79 -13.23 7.75 -10.66
CA TYR A 79 -13.73 9.13 -10.75
C TYR A 79 -13.73 9.64 -12.20
N ARG A 80 -12.61 9.50 -12.91
CA ARG A 80 -12.48 9.95 -14.31
C ARG A 80 -13.44 9.21 -15.23
N GLN A 81 -13.61 7.90 -15.03
CA GLN A 81 -14.61 7.15 -15.79
C GLN A 81 -16.02 7.66 -15.48
N PHE A 82 -16.32 8.01 -14.23
CA PHE A 82 -17.61 8.58 -13.86
C PHE A 82 -17.87 9.96 -14.52
N CYS A 83 -16.84 10.82 -14.59
CA CYS A 83 -16.94 12.15 -15.21
C CYS A 83 -16.95 12.13 -16.75
N VAL A 84 -16.20 11.21 -17.38
CA VAL A 84 -16.10 11.09 -18.84
C VAL A 84 -17.24 10.25 -19.42
N ALA A 85 -17.76 9.28 -18.67
CA ALA A 85 -18.94 8.53 -19.07
C ALA A 85 -20.17 9.46 -19.00
N SER A 86 -20.49 10.08 -20.14
CA SER A 86 -21.68 10.91 -20.32
C SER A 86 -22.97 10.21 -19.82
N VAL A 87 -24.03 11.01 -19.62
CA VAL A 87 -25.41 10.55 -19.33
C VAL A 87 -25.83 9.34 -20.20
N TYR A 88 -25.29 9.25 -21.43
CA TYR A 88 -25.55 8.16 -22.36
C TYR A 88 -24.99 6.79 -21.93
N VAL A 89 -23.82 6.74 -21.28
CA VAL A 89 -23.23 5.45 -20.83
C VAL A 89 -23.99 4.94 -19.61
N PHE A 90 -24.17 5.77 -18.58
CA PHE A 90 -24.88 5.36 -17.37
C PHE A 90 -26.39 5.18 -17.54
N SER A 91 -27.03 5.78 -18.55
CA SER A 91 -28.42 5.45 -18.91
C SER A 91 -28.56 4.07 -19.56
N ARG A 92 -27.47 3.50 -20.11
CA ARG A 92 -27.43 2.15 -20.70
C ARG A 92 -26.68 1.12 -19.87
N THR A 93 -25.96 1.52 -18.83
CA THR A 93 -25.36 0.60 -17.86
C THR A 93 -26.47 0.00 -16.99
N THR A 94 -27.12 -1.05 -17.49
CA THR A 94 -28.23 -1.73 -16.81
C THR A 94 -27.82 -2.36 -15.48
N ASN A 95 -26.53 -2.60 -15.25
CA ASN A 95 -26.00 -3.15 -14.00
C ASN A 95 -24.77 -2.36 -13.49
N ARG A 96 -25.02 -1.40 -12.59
CA ARG A 96 -23.99 -0.53 -11.97
C ARG A 96 -22.99 -1.31 -11.13
N ILE A 97 -23.42 -2.40 -10.49
CA ILE A 97 -22.57 -3.28 -9.68
C ILE A 97 -21.53 -3.96 -10.58
N LYS A 98 -21.97 -4.54 -11.71
CA LYS A 98 -21.07 -5.17 -12.68
C LYS A 98 -20.03 -4.18 -13.24
N TRP A 99 -20.46 -2.95 -13.51
CA TRP A 99 -19.55 -1.88 -13.94
C TRP A 99 -18.52 -1.56 -12.85
N TYR A 100 -18.95 -1.39 -11.59
CA TYR A 100 -18.05 -1.11 -10.48
C TYR A 100 -16.97 -2.18 -10.31
N PHE A 101 -17.35 -3.47 -10.32
CA PHE A 101 -16.38 -4.56 -10.23
C PHE A 101 -15.44 -4.63 -11.44
N THR A 102 -15.90 -4.20 -12.62
CA THR A 102 -15.04 -4.11 -13.82
C THR A 102 -13.96 -3.05 -13.64
N GLU A 103 -14.30 -1.88 -13.09
CA GLU A 103 -13.33 -0.83 -12.79
C GLU A 103 -12.41 -1.19 -11.62
N LEU A 104 -12.94 -1.82 -10.57
CA LEU A 104 -12.15 -2.35 -9.45
C LEU A 104 -11.12 -3.37 -9.95
N TRP A 105 -11.51 -4.29 -10.84
CA TRP A 105 -10.60 -5.22 -11.49
C TRP A 105 -9.54 -4.51 -12.35
N GLY A 106 -9.91 -3.37 -12.96
CA GLY A 106 -8.97 -2.49 -13.64
C GLY A 106 -7.87 -1.96 -12.73
N LEU A 107 -8.25 -1.48 -11.54
CA LEU A 107 -7.32 -1.05 -10.48
C LEU A 107 -6.45 -2.22 -10.01
N CYS A 108 -7.04 -3.37 -9.69
CA CYS A 108 -6.28 -4.55 -9.24
C CYS A 108 -5.20 -4.93 -10.25
N LYS A 109 -5.51 -4.94 -11.56
CA LYS A 109 -4.52 -5.23 -12.61
C LYS A 109 -3.39 -4.20 -12.67
N GLY A 110 -3.72 -2.91 -12.54
CA GLY A 110 -2.72 -1.83 -12.53
C GLY A 110 -1.75 -1.98 -11.35
N LEU A 111 -2.29 -2.24 -10.16
CA LEU A 111 -1.51 -2.45 -8.95
C LEU A 111 -0.68 -3.74 -9.01
N PHE A 112 -1.22 -4.81 -9.59
CA PHE A 112 -0.48 -6.06 -9.79
C PHE A 112 0.72 -5.84 -10.72
N VAL A 113 0.55 -5.10 -11.82
CA VAL A 113 1.67 -4.71 -12.70
C VAL A 113 2.70 -3.90 -11.91
N LEU A 114 2.27 -2.89 -11.14
CA LEU A 114 3.18 -2.11 -10.30
C LEU A 114 3.98 -3.03 -9.36
N GLN A 115 3.33 -3.92 -8.62
CA GLN A 115 3.96 -4.81 -7.64
C GLN A 115 4.98 -5.76 -8.27
N VAL A 116 4.61 -6.45 -9.36
CA VAL A 116 5.51 -7.40 -10.03
C VAL A 116 6.78 -6.70 -10.51
N PHE A 117 6.64 -5.55 -11.16
CA PHE A 117 7.80 -4.81 -11.66
C PHE A 117 8.59 -4.13 -10.54
N LEU A 118 7.93 -3.68 -9.46
CA LEU A 118 8.58 -3.01 -8.34
C LEU A 118 9.46 -3.99 -7.58
N GLN A 119 8.89 -5.13 -7.16
CA GLN A 119 9.62 -6.17 -6.44
C GLN A 119 10.69 -6.80 -7.35
N GLY A 120 10.34 -7.09 -8.61
CA GLY A 120 11.29 -7.64 -9.59
C GLY A 120 12.49 -6.74 -9.82
N THR A 121 12.28 -5.44 -10.00
CA THR A 121 13.39 -4.49 -10.20
C THR A 121 14.22 -4.35 -8.92
N THR A 122 13.56 -4.26 -7.76
CA THR A 122 14.24 -4.11 -6.48
C THR A 122 15.16 -5.29 -6.18
N ILE A 123 14.67 -6.52 -6.38
CA ILE A 123 15.44 -7.76 -6.23
C ILE A 123 16.53 -7.84 -7.30
N LEU A 124 16.24 -7.51 -8.57
CA LEU A 124 17.23 -7.54 -9.63
C LEU A 124 18.42 -6.61 -9.33
N VAL A 125 18.17 -5.38 -8.89
CA VAL A 125 19.23 -4.44 -8.52
C VAL A 125 19.99 -4.94 -7.28
N ALA A 126 19.33 -5.60 -6.34
CA ALA A 126 20.00 -6.21 -5.21
C ALA A 126 20.93 -7.35 -5.64
N LEU A 127 20.50 -8.21 -6.58
CA LEU A 127 21.32 -9.28 -7.16
C LEU A 127 22.57 -8.76 -7.87
N LEU A 128 22.50 -7.56 -8.46
CA LEU A 128 23.65 -6.93 -9.11
C LEU A 128 24.65 -6.34 -8.11
N ARG A 129 24.23 -6.09 -6.87
CA ARG A 129 25.04 -5.44 -5.83
C ARG A 129 25.57 -6.42 -4.80
N TRP A 130 24.81 -7.47 -4.49
CA TRP A 130 25.02 -8.34 -3.33
C TRP A 130 24.79 -9.81 -3.69
N GLU A 131 25.39 -10.70 -2.90
CA GLU A 131 25.12 -12.13 -3.00
C GLU A 131 23.81 -12.45 -2.27
N VAL A 132 22.76 -12.78 -3.03
CA VAL A 132 21.44 -13.10 -2.46
C VAL A 132 21.30 -14.59 -2.22
N VAL A 133 21.06 -14.97 -0.96
CA VAL A 133 20.77 -16.34 -0.56
C VAL A 133 19.27 -16.59 -0.58
N TRP A 134 18.86 -17.56 -1.39
CA TRP A 134 17.45 -17.92 -1.57
C TRP A 134 17.00 -18.90 -0.49
N THR A 135 15.94 -18.56 0.23
CA THR A 135 15.32 -19.42 1.26
C THR A 135 13.84 -19.60 0.98
N GLY A 136 13.27 -20.75 1.34
CA GLY A 136 11.83 -21.03 1.18
C GLY A 136 10.97 -20.02 1.94
N ASP A 137 11.36 -19.75 3.19
CA ASP A 137 10.66 -18.79 4.05
C ASP A 137 10.77 -17.35 3.52
N GLY A 138 11.87 -17.01 2.85
CA GLY A 138 12.04 -15.72 2.18
C GLY A 138 11.01 -15.50 1.06
N TRP A 139 10.68 -16.56 0.30
CA TRP A 139 9.64 -16.48 -0.73
C TRP A 139 8.23 -16.38 -0.14
N LEU A 140 7.97 -17.11 0.95
CA LEU A 140 6.71 -17.01 1.68
C LEU A 140 6.53 -15.58 2.24
N LEU A 141 7.57 -15.04 2.86
CA LEU A 141 7.59 -13.68 3.39
C LEU A 141 7.41 -12.63 2.29
N LEU A 142 8.04 -12.80 1.12
CA LEU A 142 7.81 -11.94 -0.04
C LEU A 142 6.34 -11.96 -0.49
N GLY A 143 5.73 -13.15 -0.54
CA GLY A 143 4.31 -13.30 -0.85
C GLY A 143 3.41 -12.55 0.12
N VAL A 144 3.67 -12.69 1.42
CA VAL A 144 2.97 -11.96 2.49
C VAL A 144 3.15 -10.45 2.35
N HIS A 145 4.39 -9.98 2.15
CA HIS A 145 4.70 -8.56 1.91
C HIS A 145 3.89 -8.00 0.74
N VAL A 146 3.93 -8.67 -0.41
CA VAL A 146 3.20 -8.25 -1.60
C VAL A 146 1.70 -8.22 -1.34
N LEU A 147 1.15 -9.23 -0.65
CA LEU A 147 -0.27 -9.29 -0.33
C LEU A 147 -0.71 -8.13 0.58
N LEU A 148 0.01 -7.88 1.68
CA LEU A 148 -0.30 -6.80 2.63
C LEU A 148 -0.28 -5.44 1.93
N PHE A 149 0.81 -5.12 1.22
CA PHE A 149 0.94 -3.85 0.53
C PHE A 149 -0.06 -3.70 -0.61
N THR A 150 -0.45 -4.79 -1.27
CA THR A 150 -1.49 -4.77 -2.31
C THR A 150 -2.86 -4.46 -1.72
N LEU A 151 -3.27 -5.16 -0.67
CA LEU A 151 -4.57 -4.93 -0.03
C LEU A 151 -4.65 -3.51 0.56
N TRP A 152 -3.58 -3.06 1.22
CA TRP A 152 -3.48 -1.70 1.74
C TRP A 152 -3.61 -0.65 0.64
N THR A 153 -2.78 -0.75 -0.40
CA THR A 153 -2.73 0.24 -1.48
C THR A 153 -4.04 0.29 -2.25
N LEU A 154 -4.68 -0.88 -2.46
CA LEU A 154 -5.98 -0.95 -3.12
C LEU A 154 -7.08 -0.31 -2.26
N THR A 155 -7.06 -0.53 -0.94
CA THR A 155 -7.99 0.11 0.01
C THR A 155 -7.85 1.64 -0.07
N MET A 156 -6.63 2.15 0.00
CA MET A 156 -6.38 3.59 -0.07
C MET A 156 -6.72 4.18 -1.44
N ALA A 157 -6.32 3.52 -2.53
CA ALA A 157 -6.64 3.99 -3.88
C ALA A 157 -8.16 4.00 -4.15
N LEU A 158 -8.89 3.01 -3.64
CA LEU A 158 -10.34 3.02 -3.73
C LEU A 158 -10.95 4.12 -2.84
N GLY A 159 -10.41 4.34 -1.65
CA GLY A 159 -10.78 5.47 -0.79
C GLY A 159 -10.62 6.81 -1.50
N VAL A 160 -9.49 7.05 -2.18
CA VAL A 160 -9.27 8.24 -3.00
C VAL A 160 -10.34 8.36 -4.08
N ASN A 161 -10.65 7.27 -4.79
CA ASN A 161 -11.66 7.28 -5.86
C ASN A 161 -13.06 7.64 -5.32
N LEU A 162 -13.46 7.08 -4.18
CA LEU A 162 -14.76 7.34 -3.58
C LEU A 162 -14.86 8.77 -3.03
N LEU A 163 -13.82 9.26 -2.37
CA LEU A 163 -13.78 10.66 -1.93
C LEU A 163 -13.73 11.62 -3.10
N ALA A 164 -13.03 11.28 -4.19
CA ALA A 164 -13.00 12.08 -5.41
C ALA A 164 -14.38 12.22 -6.03
N LEU A 165 -15.21 11.17 -6.00
CA LEU A 165 -16.61 11.28 -6.40
C LEU A 165 -17.37 12.29 -5.55
N ILE A 166 -17.12 12.39 -4.25
CA ILE A 166 -17.88 13.23 -3.31
C ILE A 166 -17.37 14.68 -3.29
N TRP A 167 -16.06 14.89 -3.25
CA TRP A 167 -15.42 16.20 -3.01
C TRP A 167 -14.46 16.67 -4.12
N GLY A 168 -14.38 15.94 -5.23
CA GLY A 168 -13.47 16.27 -6.33
C GLY A 168 -12.09 15.62 -6.20
N SER A 169 -11.38 15.54 -7.34
CA SER A 169 -10.19 14.70 -7.51
C SER A 169 -9.02 15.08 -6.60
N SER A 170 -8.71 16.37 -6.50
CA SER A 170 -7.61 16.92 -5.70
C SER A 170 -7.84 16.72 -4.21
N THR A 171 -9.05 17.01 -3.73
CA THR A 171 -9.45 16.85 -2.32
C THR A 171 -9.39 15.39 -1.88
N GLY A 172 -9.88 14.47 -2.72
CA GLY A 172 -9.92 13.04 -2.41
C GLY A 172 -8.52 12.47 -2.12
N PHE A 173 -7.54 12.81 -2.95
CA PHE A 173 -6.15 12.37 -2.73
C PHE A 173 -5.55 13.02 -1.49
N LEU A 174 -5.72 14.33 -1.31
CA LEU A 174 -5.13 15.07 -0.19
C LEU A 174 -5.64 14.56 1.16
N VAL A 175 -6.94 14.25 1.28
CA VAL A 175 -7.52 13.72 2.51
C VAL A 175 -6.92 12.36 2.87
N VAL A 176 -6.85 11.42 1.92
CA VAL A 176 -6.31 10.08 2.16
C VAL A 176 -4.82 10.13 2.48
N PHE A 177 -4.06 10.99 1.79
CA PHE A 177 -2.64 11.21 2.07
C PHE A 177 -2.43 11.82 3.47
N ALA A 178 -3.22 12.84 3.84
CA ALA A 178 -3.13 13.47 5.15
C ALA A 178 -3.45 12.50 6.30
N ILE A 179 -4.43 11.61 6.11
CA ILE A 179 -4.74 10.54 7.09
C ILE A 179 -3.55 9.60 7.25
N GLN A 180 -2.95 9.12 6.15
CA GLN A 180 -1.79 8.22 6.22
C GLN A 180 -0.55 8.90 6.83
N ALA A 181 -0.30 10.17 6.49
CA ALA A 181 0.76 10.95 7.10
C ALA A 181 0.52 11.18 8.60
N GLY A 182 -0.73 11.44 9.00
CA GLY A 182 -1.14 11.57 10.40
C GLY A 182 -0.94 10.28 11.21
N MET A 183 -1.24 9.12 10.62
CA MET A 183 -0.95 7.80 11.21
C MET A 183 0.56 7.61 11.43
N LEU A 184 1.38 7.84 10.40
CA LEU A 184 2.85 7.79 10.54
C LEU A 184 3.37 8.74 11.64
N ALA A 185 2.83 9.96 11.71
CA ALA A 185 3.19 10.93 12.74
C ALA A 185 2.72 10.49 14.14
N ALA A 186 1.57 9.81 14.26
CA ALA A 186 1.09 9.27 15.52
C ALA A 186 2.03 8.18 16.05
N LEU A 187 2.55 7.30 15.18
CA LEU A 187 3.54 6.29 15.57
C LEU A 187 4.80 6.91 16.19
N CYS A 188 5.20 8.12 15.77
CA CYS A 188 6.32 8.84 16.37
C CYS A 188 6.17 9.05 17.88
N THR A 189 4.93 9.18 18.37
CA THR A 189 4.66 9.41 19.80
C THR A 189 5.02 8.18 20.65
N GLY A 190 4.99 6.98 20.07
CA GLY A 190 5.36 5.73 20.71
C GLY A 190 6.85 5.62 21.06
N SER A 191 7.73 6.45 20.47
CA SER A 191 9.16 6.47 20.82
C SER A 191 9.45 6.82 22.28
N LYS A 192 8.53 7.49 22.96
CA LYS A 192 8.66 7.91 24.36
C LYS A 192 8.08 6.92 25.35
N LEU A 193 7.42 5.86 24.87
CA LEU A 193 6.72 4.89 25.70
C LEU A 193 7.57 3.63 25.87
N GLU A 194 7.48 3.04 27.05
CA GLU A 194 8.13 1.76 27.31
C GLU A 194 7.41 0.61 26.58
N LEU A 195 8.11 -0.48 26.32
CA LEU A 195 7.55 -1.63 25.58
C LEU A 195 6.34 -2.26 26.29
N ALA A 196 6.32 -2.22 27.62
CA ALA A 196 5.24 -2.75 28.45
C ALA A 196 4.08 -1.76 28.65
N ASP A 197 4.17 -0.54 28.12
CA ASP A 197 3.15 0.49 28.31
C ASP A 197 1.86 0.15 27.52
N PRO A 198 0.69 0.05 28.18
CA PRO A 198 -0.58 -0.21 27.50
C PRO A 198 -0.99 0.90 26.52
N ALA A 199 -0.47 2.13 26.65
CA ALA A 199 -0.66 3.19 25.67
C ALA A 199 0.03 2.86 24.34
N LEU A 200 1.23 2.27 24.38
CA LEU A 200 1.95 1.85 23.19
C LEU A 200 1.23 0.71 22.47
N ALA A 201 0.76 -0.28 23.23
CA ALA A 201 -0.02 -1.38 22.67
C ALA A 201 -1.28 -0.88 21.97
N ARG A 202 -2.01 0.08 22.58
CA ARG A 202 -3.18 0.69 21.96
C ARG A 202 -2.85 1.49 20.70
N LEU A 203 -1.75 2.25 20.71
CA LEU A 203 -1.29 3.00 19.55
C LEU A 203 -1.03 2.07 18.36
N LEU A 204 -0.25 1.00 18.58
CA LEU A 204 0.07 0.01 17.55
C LEU A 204 -1.19 -0.74 17.08
N PHE A 205 -2.06 -1.13 17.99
CA PHE A 205 -3.28 -1.87 17.62
C PHE A 205 -4.23 -1.04 16.74
N LEU A 206 -4.38 0.25 17.06
CA LEU A 206 -5.30 1.17 16.38
C LEU A 206 -4.74 1.71 15.07
N ASP A 207 -3.41 1.86 14.95
CA ASP A 207 -2.78 2.35 13.74
C ASP A 207 -2.61 1.23 12.70
N PRO A 208 -3.34 1.25 11.57
CA PRO A 208 -3.22 0.22 10.54
C PRO A 208 -1.86 0.21 9.83
N ILE A 209 -1.12 1.32 9.82
CA ILE A 209 0.20 1.40 9.18
C ILE A 209 1.22 0.55 9.95
N SER A 210 1.06 0.41 11.27
CA SER A 210 1.92 -0.45 12.07
C SER A 210 1.90 -1.92 11.61
N ARG A 211 0.78 -2.35 11.01
CA ARG A 211 0.54 -3.69 10.48
C ARG A 211 1.18 -3.93 9.10
N LEU A 212 1.78 -2.90 8.51
CA LEU A 212 2.58 -3.04 7.29
C LEU A 212 4.05 -3.35 7.61
N VAL A 213 4.50 -3.07 8.84
CA VAL A 213 5.88 -3.32 9.25
C VAL A 213 6.02 -4.77 9.68
N LEU A 214 6.54 -5.63 8.80
CA LEU A 214 6.63 -7.06 9.08
C LEU A 214 7.53 -7.39 10.28
N GLY A 215 8.62 -6.64 10.47
CA GLY A 215 9.53 -6.84 11.61
C GLY A 215 8.91 -6.55 12.99
N TRP A 216 7.70 -5.98 13.04
CA TRP A 216 6.97 -5.75 14.28
C TRP A 216 6.04 -6.90 14.67
N GLN A 217 5.76 -7.81 13.73
CA GLN A 217 4.68 -8.79 13.84
C GLN A 217 5.19 -10.19 14.20
N ASN A 218 4.37 -10.99 14.88
CA ASN A 218 4.58 -12.41 15.08
C ASN A 218 4.01 -13.23 13.90
N GLY A 219 4.78 -14.21 13.42
CA GLY A 219 4.49 -15.06 12.27
C GLY A 219 4.12 -16.51 12.61
N GLU A 220 3.93 -16.85 13.88
CA GLU A 220 3.65 -18.21 14.39
C GLU A 220 2.56 -18.94 13.59
N THR A 221 1.44 -18.28 13.29
CA THR A 221 0.29 -18.87 12.59
C THR A 221 0.55 -19.25 11.13
N ILE A 222 1.62 -18.71 10.52
CA ILE A 222 1.97 -18.90 9.11
C ILE A 222 3.31 -19.65 8.97
N GLY A 223 3.89 -20.12 10.08
CA GLY A 223 5.17 -20.85 10.08
C GLY A 223 6.39 -19.94 9.87
N LEU A 224 6.29 -18.66 10.24
CA LEU A 224 7.36 -17.65 10.10
C LEU A 224 7.90 -17.20 11.47
N GLU A 225 7.78 -18.04 12.50
CA GLU A 225 8.19 -17.71 13.88
C GLU A 225 9.69 -17.43 14.01
N GLU A 226 10.52 -18.30 13.41
CA GLU A 226 11.99 -18.14 13.42
C GLU A 226 12.48 -17.00 12.51
N VAL A 227 11.58 -16.48 11.67
CA VAL A 227 11.90 -15.53 10.60
C VAL A 227 11.66 -14.09 11.02
N LEU A 228 10.63 -13.86 11.82
CA LEU A 228 10.26 -12.51 12.25
C LEU A 228 10.88 -12.19 13.61
N PRO A 229 11.68 -11.11 13.72
CA PRO A 229 12.20 -10.66 15.01
C PRO A 229 11.08 -10.19 15.97
N ALA A 230 9.87 -9.95 15.45
CA ALA A 230 8.60 -9.81 16.17
C ALA A 230 8.65 -8.91 17.42
N LYS A 231 9.25 -7.72 17.31
CA LYS A 231 9.46 -6.80 18.46
C LYS A 231 8.20 -6.51 19.27
N TYR A 232 7.04 -6.44 18.61
CA TYR A 232 5.75 -6.17 19.22
C TYR A 232 4.81 -7.38 19.13
N SER A 233 5.37 -8.60 19.21
CA SER A 233 4.64 -9.89 19.12
C SER A 233 3.45 -10.01 20.05
N HIS A 234 3.50 -9.38 21.22
CA HIS A 234 2.42 -9.37 22.21
C HIS A 234 1.17 -8.58 21.77
N VAL A 235 1.26 -7.76 20.72
CA VAL A 235 0.15 -6.93 20.20
C VAL A 235 -0.16 -7.23 18.74
N LEU A 236 0.88 -7.52 17.94
CA LEU A 236 0.78 -7.60 16.50
C LEU A 236 1.04 -9.04 16.03
N ALA A 237 -0.03 -9.76 15.74
CA ALA A 237 0.03 -11.01 14.99
C ALA A 237 -0.16 -10.75 13.48
N LEU A 238 0.58 -11.50 12.65
CA LEU A 238 0.52 -11.37 11.20
C LEU A 238 -0.85 -11.77 10.64
N SER A 239 -1.46 -12.83 11.18
CA SER A 239 -2.83 -13.25 10.82
C SER A 239 -3.86 -12.14 11.06
N ASP A 240 -3.76 -11.47 12.21
CA ASP A 240 -4.70 -10.42 12.59
C ASP A 240 -4.49 -9.18 11.73
N SER A 241 -3.26 -8.91 11.33
CA SER A 241 -2.89 -7.84 10.40
C SER A 241 -3.49 -8.06 9.02
N LEU A 242 -3.34 -9.26 8.47
CA LEU A 242 -3.98 -9.65 7.21
C LEU A 242 -5.51 -9.56 7.29
N LEU A 243 -6.10 -10.06 8.37
CA LEU A 243 -7.55 -10.02 8.58
C LEU A 243 -8.06 -8.58 8.66
N LEU A 244 -7.42 -7.70 9.43
CA LEU A 244 -7.87 -6.31 9.55
C LEU A 244 -7.80 -5.61 8.20
N ILE A 245 -6.69 -5.73 7.48
CA ILE A 245 -6.53 -5.05 6.18
C ILE A 245 -7.53 -5.60 5.15
N ALA A 246 -7.81 -6.91 5.17
CA ALA A 246 -8.86 -7.50 4.34
C ALA A 246 -10.26 -6.97 4.69
N LEU A 247 -10.57 -6.81 5.99
CA LEU A 247 -11.83 -6.22 6.44
C LEU A 247 -11.96 -4.74 6.05
N MET A 248 -10.86 -3.96 6.15
CA MET A 248 -10.83 -2.57 5.67
C MET A 248 -11.12 -2.50 4.17
N MET A 249 -10.48 -3.36 3.37
CA MET A 249 -10.75 -3.44 1.93
C MET A 249 -12.21 -3.79 1.65
N ALA A 250 -12.76 -4.80 2.32
CA ALA A 250 -14.16 -5.18 2.18
C ALA A 250 -15.11 -4.04 2.56
N ALA A 251 -14.82 -3.31 3.63
CA ALA A 251 -15.61 -2.16 4.07
C ALA A 251 -15.61 -1.04 3.01
N VAL A 252 -14.44 -0.68 2.46
CA VAL A 252 -14.35 0.35 1.42
C VAL A 252 -15.06 -0.10 0.13
N VAL A 253 -14.99 -1.39 -0.23
CA VAL A 253 -15.76 -1.95 -1.36
C VAL A 253 -17.26 -1.81 -1.13
N ALA A 254 -17.75 -2.15 0.06
CA ALA A 254 -19.15 -2.04 0.43
C ALA A 254 -19.64 -0.59 0.41
N VAL A 255 -18.86 0.35 0.97
CA VAL A 255 -19.14 1.79 0.88
C VAL A 255 -19.21 2.22 -0.58
N GLY A 256 -18.28 1.77 -1.43
CA GLY A 256 -18.28 2.09 -2.85
C GLY A 256 -19.52 1.61 -3.60
N LEU A 257 -20.02 0.40 -3.28
CA LEU A 257 -21.29 -0.11 -3.82
C LEU A 257 -22.45 0.83 -3.47
N VAL A 258 -22.58 1.20 -2.19
CA VAL A 258 -23.64 2.10 -1.71
C VAL A 258 -23.54 3.48 -2.38
N VAL A 259 -22.33 4.02 -2.52
CA VAL A 259 -22.11 5.32 -3.16
C VAL A 259 -22.52 5.27 -4.64
N ILE A 260 -22.11 4.25 -5.39
CA ILE A 260 -22.37 4.15 -6.83
C ILE A 260 -23.85 3.88 -7.13
N GLU A 261 -24.55 3.14 -6.27
CA GLU A 261 -25.99 2.95 -6.40
C GLU A 261 -26.76 4.26 -6.20
N LYS A 262 -26.39 5.04 -5.18
CA LYS A 262 -27.11 6.26 -4.79
C LYS A 262 -26.74 7.50 -5.60
N LYS A 263 -25.56 7.53 -6.21
CA LYS A 263 -25.06 8.73 -6.88
C LYS A 263 -25.67 8.85 -8.28
N ASP A 264 -26.43 9.93 -8.49
CA ASP A 264 -26.87 10.33 -9.82
C ASP A 264 -25.68 10.84 -10.64
N ILE A 265 -25.76 10.64 -11.96
CA ILE A 265 -24.68 10.95 -12.89
C ILE A 265 -24.32 12.42 -12.77
N LEU A 266 -23.06 12.72 -12.46
CA LEU A 266 -22.57 14.09 -12.39
C LEU A 266 -22.60 14.69 -13.79
N VAL A 267 -23.55 15.60 -14.03
CA VAL A 267 -23.54 16.45 -15.21
C VAL A 267 -22.56 17.58 -14.92
N SER A 268 -21.47 17.64 -15.68
CA SER A 268 -20.37 18.63 -15.66
C SER A 268 -19.16 18.31 -14.79
N ASN A 269 -17.99 18.29 -15.44
CA ASN A 269 -16.72 18.67 -14.81
C ASN A 269 -16.85 20.13 -14.38
N LEU A 270 -16.98 20.39 -13.08
CA LEU A 270 -16.85 21.74 -12.51
C LEU A 270 -15.43 22.30 -12.63
N GLU A 271 -14.46 21.51 -13.10
CA GLU A 271 -13.04 21.88 -13.19
C GLU A 271 -12.63 22.53 -14.52
N THR A 272 -13.55 22.82 -15.46
CA THR A 272 -13.27 23.72 -16.58
C THR A 272 -13.97 25.06 -16.39
N GLY A 273 -13.51 25.81 -15.39
CA GLY A 273 -13.70 27.24 -15.26
C GLY A 273 -12.35 27.94 -15.42
N GLY A 274 -12.00 28.30 -16.64
CA GLY A 274 -10.75 29.01 -16.95
C GLY A 274 -10.48 28.98 -18.44
N ALA A 275 -10.96 30.02 -19.14
CA ALA A 275 -10.52 30.39 -20.47
C ALA A 275 -9.05 30.81 -20.47
#